data_AF-A0A1E1X0J2-F1
#
_entry.id   AF-A0A1E1X0J2-F1
#
_cell.length_a   1.000
_cell.length_b   1.000
_cell.length_c   1.000
_cell.angle_alpha   90.00
_cell.angle_beta   90.00
_cell.angle_gamma   90.00
#
_symmetry.space_group_name_H-M   'P 1'
#
loop_
_entity.id
_entity.type
_entity.pdbx_description
1 polymer ?
#
loop_
_entity_poly.entity_id
_entity_poly.type
_entity_poly.pdbx_seq_one_letter_code
_entity_poly.pdbx_strand_id
1 'polypeptide(L)'
;MAAPWRVAVVGGGIVGLSAAVRIAEELPPGTVHVTVFAEQFSPYTTGDVAAGFFNPYIVHGVSEEKLRSWCVDAFDFYRPLVESADSNELGLAIIPAYILAEEPSPRPSYADAFFHYRDLTQSELKSFPRRYRHGTYVISLTIECKKFLPYLMERLQRRGGQLKQAKVTSLED
;
A
#
# COMPACT_ATOMS: atom_id res chain seq x y z
N MET A 1 -24.72 10.20 25.19
CA MET A 1 -23.82 9.59 24.17
C MET A 1 -22.50 9.28 24.87
N ALA A 2 -21.91 8.11 24.62
CA ALA A 2 -20.60 7.77 25.18
C ALA A 2 -19.53 8.75 24.67
N ALA A 3 -18.50 8.99 25.46
CA ALA A 3 -17.38 9.83 25.03
C ALA A 3 -16.68 9.19 23.82
N PRO A 4 -16.20 9.99 22.85
CA PRO A 4 -15.48 9.48 21.70
C PRO A 4 -14.19 8.77 22.10
N TRP A 5 -13.87 7.67 21.41
CA TRP A 5 -12.60 6.96 21.56
C TRP A 5 -11.44 7.87 21.15
N ARG A 6 -10.36 7.83 21.92
CA ARG A 6 -9.11 8.51 21.56
C ARG A 6 -8.13 7.43 21.10
N VAL A 7 -7.72 7.51 19.83
CA VAL A 7 -6.84 6.52 19.21
C VAL A 7 -5.52 7.19 18.87
N ALA A 8 -4.44 6.69 19.45
CA ALA A 8 -3.08 7.05 19.08
C ALA A 8 -2.55 6.03 18.07
N VAL A 9 -2.06 6.51 16.92
CA VAL A 9 -1.35 5.71 15.93
C VAL A 9 0.12 6.12 15.95
N VAL A 10 1.02 5.17 16.17
CA VAL A 10 2.46 5.43 16.21
C VAL A 10 3.08 5.06 14.85
N GLY A 11 3.59 6.07 14.14
CA GLY A 11 4.26 5.94 12.85
C GLY A 11 3.61 6.77 11.73
N GLY A 12 4.40 7.64 11.10
CA GLY A 12 3.99 8.51 9.99
C GLY A 12 4.23 7.92 8.60
N GLY A 13 4.53 6.63 8.51
CA GLY A 13 4.74 5.92 7.24
C GLY A 13 3.44 5.35 6.64
N ILE A 14 3.57 4.63 5.53
CA ILE A 14 2.42 4.13 4.75
C ILE A 14 1.46 3.28 5.57
N VAL A 15 1.97 2.42 6.47
CA VAL A 15 1.14 1.56 7.32
C VAL A 15 0.38 2.38 8.36
N GLY A 16 1.05 3.30 9.05
CA GLY A 16 0.43 4.11 10.10
C GLY A 16 -0.60 5.09 9.55
N LEU A 17 -0.26 5.80 8.46
CA LEU A 17 -1.18 6.75 7.84
C LEU A 17 -2.39 6.07 7.20
N SER A 18 -2.22 4.94 6.51
CA SER A 18 -3.36 4.21 5.94
C SER A 18 -4.28 3.65 7.04
N ALA A 19 -3.72 3.09 8.12
CA ALA A 19 -4.51 2.66 9.28
C ALA A 19 -5.28 3.83 9.91
N ALA A 20 -4.62 4.97 10.13
CA ALA A 20 -5.25 6.16 10.72
C ALA A 20 -6.42 6.69 9.86
N VAL A 21 -6.23 6.74 8.54
CA VAL A 21 -7.29 7.13 7.59
C VAL A 21 -8.46 6.15 7.66
N ARG A 22 -8.21 4.84 7.62
CA ARG A 22 -9.28 3.83 7.70
C ARG A 22 -10.08 3.93 9.00
N ILE A 23 -9.42 4.06 10.14
CA ILE A 23 -10.10 4.24 11.44
C ILE A 23 -10.99 5.50 11.43
N ALA A 24 -10.50 6.61 10.88
CA ALA A 24 -11.23 7.87 10.84
C ALA A 24 -12.41 7.86 9.84
N GLU A 25 -12.35 7.04 8.79
CA GLU A 25 -13.37 6.98 7.73
C GLU A 25 -14.43 5.90 7.92
N GLU A 26 -14.08 4.78 8.55
CA GLU A 26 -15.02 3.67 8.75
C GLU A 26 -15.92 3.86 9.98
N LEU A 27 -15.45 4.61 10.98
CA LEU A 27 -16.23 4.85 12.19
C LEU A 27 -17.14 6.07 12.03
N PRO A 28 -18.34 6.10 12.66
CA PRO A 28 -19.25 7.22 12.53
C PRO A 28 -18.60 8.54 12.98
N PRO A 29 -18.85 9.67 12.29
CA PRO A 29 -18.29 10.97 12.68
C PRO A 29 -18.56 11.31 14.14
N GLY A 30 -17.52 11.79 14.84
CA GLY A 30 -17.63 12.16 16.26
C GLY A 30 -17.57 10.99 17.24
N THR A 31 -17.33 9.75 16.79
CA THR A 31 -17.12 8.59 17.68
C THR A 31 -15.66 8.30 17.99
N VAL A 32 -14.73 8.82 17.19
CA VAL A 32 -13.29 8.61 17.33
C VAL A 32 -12.52 9.89 17.06
N HIS A 33 -11.43 10.09 17.80
CA HIS A 33 -10.40 11.09 17.56
C HIS A 33 -9.06 10.39 17.34
N VAL A 34 -8.56 10.44 16.11
CA VAL A 34 -7.30 9.80 15.71
C VAL A 34 -6.17 10.82 15.76
N THR A 35 -5.08 10.49 16.45
CA THR A 35 -3.83 11.26 16.43
C THR A 35 -2.68 10.36 15.98
N VAL A 36 -1.97 10.75 14.93
CA VAL A 36 -0.76 10.08 14.48
C VAL A 36 0.45 10.74 15.11
N PHE A 37 1.23 9.96 15.85
CA PHE A 37 2.50 10.36 16.45
C PHE A 37 3.65 9.80 15.62
N ALA A 38 4.60 10.64 15.23
CA ALA A 38 5.80 10.19 14.52
C ALA A 38 6.99 11.11 14.78
N GLU A 39 8.19 10.54 14.91
CA GLU A 39 9.43 11.33 14.98
C GLU A 39 9.68 12.06 13.64
N GLN A 40 9.34 11.39 12.54
CA GLN A 40 9.48 11.87 11.18
C GLN A 40 8.23 11.56 10.35
N PHE A 41 7.84 12.51 9.51
CA PHE A 41 6.84 12.36 8.45
C PHE A 41 7.53 12.41 7.09
N SER A 42 6.78 12.20 6.00
CA SER A 42 7.28 12.41 4.64
C SER A 42 7.90 13.81 4.50
N PRO A 43 9.08 13.97 3.87
CA PRO A 43 9.76 13.00 3.01
C PRO A 43 10.83 12.12 3.69
N TYR A 44 10.71 11.86 5.00
CA TYR A 44 11.75 11.21 5.81
C TYR A 44 11.35 9.84 6.39
N THR A 45 10.42 9.12 5.75
CA THR A 45 10.02 7.77 6.16
C THR A 45 10.66 6.71 5.27
N THR A 46 10.66 5.45 5.70
CA THR A 46 11.05 4.31 4.86
C THR A 46 10.19 4.21 3.58
N GLY A 47 8.94 4.69 3.64
CA GLY A 47 8.08 4.74 2.46
C GLY A 47 8.63 5.68 1.38
N ASP A 48 9.20 6.82 1.76
CA ASP A 48 9.70 7.84 0.81
C ASP A 48 10.87 7.36 -0.06
N VAL A 49 11.55 6.27 0.35
CA VAL A 49 12.63 5.63 -0.40
C VAL A 49 12.23 4.30 -1.05
N ALA A 50 10.98 3.86 -0.88
CA ALA A 50 10.49 2.61 -1.44
C ALA A 50 10.32 2.71 -2.97
N ALA A 51 10.57 1.61 -3.67
CA ALA A 51 10.40 1.55 -5.13
C ALA A 51 8.93 1.69 -5.59
N GLY A 52 7.97 1.33 -4.72
CA GLY A 52 6.54 1.57 -4.95
C GLY A 52 5.82 0.53 -5.82
N PHE A 53 6.51 -0.44 -6.43
CA PHE A 53 5.85 -1.49 -7.21
C PHE A 53 5.03 -2.43 -6.32
N PHE A 54 3.74 -2.56 -6.59
CA PHE A 54 2.89 -3.51 -5.88
C PHE A 54 3.19 -4.94 -6.37
N ASN A 55 3.97 -5.67 -5.58
CA ASN A 55 4.22 -7.10 -5.78
C ASN A 55 4.65 -7.73 -4.46
N PRO A 56 3.77 -8.50 -3.79
CA PRO A 56 4.13 -9.19 -2.56
C PRO A 56 5.35 -10.10 -2.76
N TYR A 57 6.35 -9.95 -1.89
CA TYR A 57 7.61 -10.69 -1.96
C TYR A 57 8.14 -10.97 -0.55
N ILE A 58 8.68 -12.17 -0.33
CA ILE A 58 9.23 -12.65 0.97
C ILE A 58 8.22 -12.39 2.11
N VAL A 59 7.02 -12.94 1.99
CA VAL A 59 6.00 -12.86 3.05
C VAL A 59 6.05 -14.15 3.88
N HIS A 60 6.26 -14.01 5.18
CA HIS A 60 6.32 -15.13 6.12
C HIS A 60 5.29 -14.96 7.24
N GLY A 61 4.84 -16.07 7.83
CA GLY A 61 3.95 -16.06 8.99
C GLY A 61 2.49 -15.65 8.70
N VAL A 62 2.08 -15.60 7.43
CA VAL A 62 0.73 -15.23 7.00
C VAL A 62 0.18 -16.36 6.13
N SER A 63 -1.07 -16.76 6.33
CA SER A 63 -1.73 -17.75 5.46
C SER A 63 -1.94 -17.18 4.05
N GLU A 64 -1.97 -18.03 3.04
CA GLU A 64 -2.23 -17.60 1.66
C GLU A 64 -3.57 -16.87 1.51
N GLU A 65 -4.60 -17.29 2.26
CA GLU A 65 -5.91 -16.65 2.29
C GLU A 65 -5.83 -15.22 2.82
N LYS A 66 -5.10 -15.00 3.92
CA LYS A 66 -4.95 -13.68 4.54
C LYS A 66 -4.07 -12.76 3.71
N LEU A 67 -3.01 -13.29 3.08
CA LEU A 67 -2.21 -12.53 2.13
C LEU A 67 -3.06 -12.11 0.93
N ARG A 68 -3.88 -13.02 0.40
CA ARG A 68 -4.84 -12.71 -0.66
C ARG A 68 -5.82 -11.62 -0.25
N SER A 69 -6.44 -11.71 0.93
CA SER A 69 -7.40 -10.69 1.38
C SER A 69 -6.73 -9.31 1.46
N TRP A 70 -5.54 -9.21 2.07
CA TRP A 70 -4.80 -7.95 2.12
C TRP A 70 -4.46 -7.38 0.76
N CYS A 71 -4.11 -8.23 -0.21
CA CYS A 71 -3.82 -7.75 -1.56
C CYS A 71 -5.07 -7.22 -2.26
N VAL A 72 -6.19 -7.92 -2.15
CA VAL A 72 -7.48 -7.48 -2.71
C VAL A 72 -7.92 -6.16 -2.06
N ASP A 73 -7.93 -6.09 -0.73
CA ASP A 73 -8.32 -4.89 0.01
C ASP A 73 -7.46 -3.68 -0.36
N ALA A 74 -6.14 -3.89 -0.51
CA ALA A 74 -5.23 -2.83 -0.92
C ALA A 74 -5.52 -2.37 -2.35
N PHE A 75 -5.72 -3.28 -3.30
CA PHE A 75 -6.08 -2.92 -4.67
C PHE A 75 -7.41 -2.16 -4.73
N ASP A 76 -8.43 -2.58 -3.98
CA ASP A 76 -9.72 -1.91 -3.94
C ASP A 76 -9.63 -0.49 -3.36
N PHE A 77 -8.72 -0.28 -2.41
CA PHE A 77 -8.41 1.07 -1.91
C PHE A 77 -7.74 1.95 -2.97
N TYR A 78 -6.76 1.42 -3.72
CA TYR A 78 -6.02 2.20 -4.70
C TYR A 78 -6.76 2.40 -6.02
N ARG A 79 -7.61 1.46 -6.43
CA ARG A 79 -8.31 1.46 -7.73
C ARG A 79 -9.04 2.79 -8.05
N PRO A 80 -9.93 3.31 -7.19
CA PRO A 80 -10.59 4.58 -7.49
C PRO A 80 -9.63 5.77 -7.51
N LEU A 81 -8.50 5.70 -6.80
CA LEU A 81 -7.50 6.77 -6.74
C LEU A 81 -6.62 6.79 -7.99
N VAL A 82 -6.18 5.61 -8.47
CA VAL A 82 -5.35 5.51 -9.67
C VAL A 82 -6.15 5.76 -10.94
N GLU A 83 -7.46 5.50 -10.93
CA GLU A 83 -8.36 5.81 -12.04
C GLU A 83 -8.84 7.28 -12.02
N SER A 84 -8.52 8.04 -10.96
CA SER A 84 -8.89 9.45 -10.86
C SER A 84 -8.00 10.36 -11.72
N ALA A 85 -8.52 11.56 -12.00
CA ALA A 85 -7.79 12.61 -12.69
C ALA A 85 -6.53 13.08 -11.93
N ASP A 86 -6.51 12.92 -10.60
CA ASP A 86 -5.42 13.36 -9.73
C ASP A 86 -4.35 12.26 -9.50
N SER A 87 -4.45 11.12 -10.17
CA SER A 87 -3.60 9.94 -9.91
C SER A 87 -2.10 10.24 -9.93
N ASN A 88 -1.64 11.10 -10.85
CA ASN A 88 -0.23 11.48 -10.97
C ASN A 88 0.26 12.33 -9.79
N GLU A 89 -0.58 13.26 -9.33
CA GLU A 89 -0.37 14.11 -8.16
C GLU A 89 -0.31 13.25 -6.89
N LEU A 90 -1.09 12.18 -6.84
CA LEU A 90 -1.07 11.18 -5.77
C LEU A 90 0.13 10.22 -5.85
N GLY A 91 0.90 10.25 -6.95
CA GLY A 91 2.01 9.32 -7.17
C GLY A 91 1.56 7.89 -7.47
N LEU A 92 0.38 7.73 -8.06
CA LEU A 92 -0.21 6.44 -8.42
C LEU A 92 -0.18 6.26 -9.93
N ALA A 93 0.22 5.08 -10.40
CA ALA A 93 0.09 4.72 -11.81
C ALA A 93 -0.20 3.23 -11.99
N ILE A 94 -0.96 2.90 -13.03
CA ILE A 94 -1.10 1.53 -13.51
C ILE A 94 0.10 1.22 -14.40
N ILE A 95 0.80 0.12 -14.13
CA ILE A 95 2.01 -0.26 -14.86
C ILE A 95 1.94 -1.71 -15.37
N PRO A 96 2.21 -1.96 -16.67
CA PRO A 96 2.49 -3.30 -17.15
C PRO A 96 3.94 -3.70 -16.76
N ALA A 97 4.11 -4.92 -16.27
CA ALA A 97 5.42 -5.41 -15.83
C ALA A 97 5.64 -6.89 -16.18
N TYR A 98 6.91 -7.25 -16.32
CA TYR A 98 7.37 -8.61 -16.52
C TYR A 98 8.11 -9.07 -15.26
N ILE A 99 7.61 -10.13 -14.62
CA ILE A 99 8.26 -10.78 -13.49
C ILE A 99 8.96 -12.03 -14.04
N LEU A 100 10.29 -12.01 -14.10
CA LEU A 100 11.09 -13.07 -14.72
C LEU A 100 11.62 -14.05 -13.67
N ALA A 101 11.59 -15.34 -13.97
CA ALA A 101 12.04 -16.40 -13.08
C ALA A 101 12.89 -17.44 -13.81
N GLU A 102 13.90 -17.97 -13.12
CA GLU A 102 14.74 -19.07 -13.63
C GLU A 102 14.06 -20.43 -13.46
N GLU A 103 13.27 -20.56 -12.39
CA GLU A 103 12.51 -21.76 -12.01
C GLU A 103 10.99 -21.50 -12.08
N PRO A 104 10.18 -22.54 -12.32
CA PRO A 104 8.73 -22.39 -12.33
C PRO A 104 8.22 -22.03 -10.92
N SER A 105 7.26 -21.12 -10.86
CA SER A 105 6.53 -20.77 -9.64
C SER A 105 5.04 -21.00 -9.87
N PRO A 106 4.30 -21.55 -8.89
CA PRO A 106 2.85 -21.58 -8.98
C PRO A 106 2.27 -20.17 -9.05
N ARG A 107 1.11 -20.04 -9.70
CA ARG A 107 0.32 -18.80 -9.66
C ARG A 107 -0.02 -18.48 -8.20
N PRO A 108 0.29 -17.29 -7.69
CA PRO A 108 0.00 -16.93 -6.31
C PRO A 108 -1.50 -16.76 -6.09
N SER A 109 -1.97 -17.09 -4.89
CA SER A 109 -3.39 -16.95 -4.49
C SER A 109 -3.93 -15.52 -4.63
N TYR A 110 -3.06 -14.52 -4.53
CA TYR A 110 -3.37 -13.10 -4.66
C TYR A 110 -3.31 -12.57 -6.11
N ALA A 111 -3.06 -13.42 -7.11
CA ALA A 111 -2.98 -13.03 -8.52
C ALA A 111 -4.25 -12.33 -9.03
N ASP A 112 -5.40 -12.63 -8.43
CA ASP A 112 -6.70 -12.07 -8.84
C ASP A 112 -6.90 -10.62 -8.35
N ALA A 113 -6.04 -10.11 -7.48
CA ALA A 113 -6.05 -8.69 -7.10
C ALA A 113 -5.53 -7.79 -8.23
N PHE A 114 -4.61 -8.29 -9.07
CA PHE A 114 -4.04 -7.54 -10.18
C PHE A 114 -5.07 -7.31 -11.29
N PHE A 115 -4.90 -6.23 -12.08
CA PHE A 115 -5.75 -5.96 -13.24
C PHE A 115 -5.61 -7.02 -14.33
N HIS A 116 -4.42 -7.61 -14.43
CA HIS A 116 -4.15 -8.73 -15.34
C HIS A 116 -2.98 -9.54 -14.78
N TYR A 117 -3.07 -10.87 -14.87
CA TYR A 117 -2.02 -11.78 -14.44
C TYR A 117 -2.03 -13.02 -15.32
N ARG A 118 -0.95 -13.25 -16.07
CA ARG A 118 -0.78 -14.43 -16.92
C ARG A 118 0.68 -14.83 -17.05
N ASP A 119 0.91 -16.09 -17.38
CA ASP A 119 2.24 -16.55 -17.77
C ASP A 119 2.67 -15.91 -19.10
N LEU A 120 3.98 -15.77 -19.27
CA LEU A 120 4.56 -15.36 -20.53
C LEU A 120 4.47 -16.47 -21.55
N THR A 121 4.18 -16.10 -22.79
CA THR A 121 4.27 -16.99 -23.93
C THR A 121 5.73 -17.30 -24.25
N GLN A 122 5.97 -18.42 -24.93
CA GLN A 122 7.32 -18.76 -25.41
C GLN A 122 7.90 -17.74 -26.39
N SER A 123 7.04 -16.95 -27.07
CA SER A 123 7.51 -15.87 -27.93
C SER A 123 7.98 -14.67 -27.12
N GLU A 124 7.29 -14.30 -26.04
CA GLU A 124 7.68 -13.21 -25.15
C GLU A 124 8.98 -13.53 -24.39
N LEU A 125 9.14 -14.77 -23.92
CA LEU A 125 10.34 -15.21 -23.21
C LEU A 125 11.62 -15.07 -24.06
N LYS A 126 11.53 -15.19 -25.39
CA LYS A 126 12.66 -15.01 -26.30
C LYS A 126 13.23 -13.58 -26.29
N SER A 127 12.46 -12.60 -25.81
CA SER A 127 12.89 -11.21 -25.69
C SER A 127 13.75 -10.96 -24.43
N PHE A 128 13.87 -11.94 -23.53
CA PHE A 128 14.62 -11.82 -22.28
C PHE A 128 15.86 -12.73 -22.28
N PRO A 129 16.85 -12.47 -21.38
CA PRO A 129 18.03 -13.33 -21.26
C PRO A 129 17.65 -14.80 -21.01
N ARG A 130 18.35 -15.71 -21.69
CA ARG A 130 18.05 -17.17 -21.71
C ARG A 130 18.01 -17.86 -20.34
N ARG A 131 18.58 -17.23 -19.31
CA ARG A 131 18.50 -17.74 -17.92
C ARG A 131 17.06 -17.74 -17.38
N TYR A 132 16.23 -16.82 -17.84
CA TYR A 132 14.83 -16.73 -17.44
C TYR A 132 14.00 -17.66 -18.33
N ARG A 133 13.70 -18.85 -17.80
CA ARG A 133 12.92 -19.89 -18.48
C ARG A 133 11.43 -19.75 -18.24
N HIS A 134 11.05 -18.93 -17.26
CA HIS A 134 9.68 -18.68 -16.85
C HIS A 134 9.47 -17.18 -16.63
N GLY A 135 8.21 -16.76 -16.64
CA GLY A 135 7.87 -15.42 -16.22
C GLY A 135 6.38 -15.17 -16.31
N THR A 136 5.98 -14.04 -15.73
CA THR A 136 4.60 -13.59 -15.65
C THR A 136 4.51 -12.17 -16.19
N TYR A 137 3.49 -11.91 -17.00
CA TYR A 137 3.07 -10.56 -17.34
C TYR A 137 1.96 -10.14 -16.38
N VAL A 138 2.15 -8.99 -15.73
CA VAL A 138 1.18 -8.41 -14.82
C VAL A 138 0.84 -6.98 -15.21
N ILE A 139 -0.40 -6.56 -14.96
CA ILE A 139 -0.76 -5.15 -14.89
C ILE A 139 -0.99 -4.83 -13.41
N SER A 140 -0.06 -4.08 -12.83
CA SER A 140 0.01 -3.75 -11.40
C SER A 140 -0.05 -2.24 -11.17
N LEU A 141 0.26 -1.81 -9.95
CA LEU A 141 0.32 -0.43 -9.51
C LEU A 141 1.75 -0.04 -9.12
N THR A 142 2.09 1.22 -9.33
CA THR A 142 3.16 1.89 -8.61
C THR A 142 2.57 2.90 -7.62
N ILE A 143 3.16 2.96 -6.43
CA ILE A 143 2.82 3.88 -5.35
C ILE A 143 4.07 4.64 -4.93
N GLU A 144 4.24 5.85 -5.44
CA GLU A 144 5.28 6.79 -5.02
C GLU A 144 4.89 7.39 -3.66
N CYS A 145 5.31 6.74 -2.58
CA CYS A 145 4.94 7.15 -1.21
C CYS A 145 5.32 8.61 -0.91
N LYS A 146 6.37 9.16 -1.52
CA LYS A 146 6.75 10.57 -1.35
C LYS A 146 5.64 11.55 -1.74
N LYS A 147 4.77 11.17 -2.68
CA LYS A 147 3.55 11.92 -3.03
C LYS A 147 2.32 11.42 -2.29
N PHE A 148 2.23 10.09 -2.12
CA PHE A 148 1.03 9.48 -1.55
C PHE A 148 0.86 9.73 -0.04
N LEU A 149 1.96 9.79 0.73
CA LEU A 149 1.91 10.04 2.18
C LEU A 149 1.36 11.44 2.52
N PRO A 150 1.77 12.54 1.85
CA PRO A 150 1.12 13.85 1.99
C PRO A 150 -0.40 13.80 1.74
N TYR A 151 -0.85 13.06 0.72
CA TYR A 151 -2.28 12.89 0.47
C TYR A 151 -3.00 12.20 1.63
N LEU A 152 -2.42 11.12 2.20
CA LEU A 152 -3.03 10.45 3.36
C LEU A 152 -3.07 11.35 4.60
N MET A 153 -2.03 12.16 4.81
CA MET A 153 -1.98 13.17 5.88
C MET A 153 -3.12 14.18 5.74
N GLU A 154 -3.29 14.77 4.56
CA GLU A 154 -4.38 15.70 4.28
C GLU A 154 -5.76 15.05 4.41
N ARG A 155 -5.91 13.83 3.88
CA ARG A 155 -7.16 13.06 3.95
C ARG A 155 -7.57 12.79 5.39
N LEU A 156 -6.62 12.44 6.25
CA LEU A 156 -6.85 12.28 7.69
C LEU A 156 -7.25 13.61 8.35
N GLN A 157 -6.54 14.70 8.05
CA GLN A 157 -6.85 16.03 8.62
C GLN A 157 -8.23 16.54 8.22
N ARG A 158 -8.68 16.28 6.98
CA ARG A 158 -10.06 16.58 6.53
C ARG A 158 -11.13 15.83 7.33
N ARG A 159 -10.78 14.72 7.96
CA ARG A 159 -11.64 13.96 8.89
C ARG A 159 -11.46 14.35 10.35
N GLY A 160 -10.73 15.44 10.63
CA GLY A 160 -10.46 15.93 11.99
C GLY A 160 -9.37 15.16 12.73
N GLY A 161 -8.64 14.27 12.05
CA GLY A 161 -7.48 13.61 12.62
C GLY A 161 -6.30 14.57 12.79
N GLN A 162 -5.43 14.27 13.76
CA GLN A 162 -4.29 15.12 14.10
C GLN A 162 -2.97 14.44 13.77
N LEU A 163 -1.97 15.24 13.42
CA LEU A 163 -0.59 14.80 13.18
C LEU A 163 0.29 15.50 14.22
N LYS A 164 1.02 14.73 15.02
CA LYS A 164 1.90 15.24 16.05
C LYS A 164 3.31 14.72 15.83
N GLN A 165 4.22 15.64 15.53
CA GLN A 165 5.63 15.30 15.45
C GLN A 165 6.20 15.14 16.86
N ALA A 166 6.49 13.89 17.22
CA ALA A 166 7.00 13.53 18.53
C ALA A 166 7.66 12.15 18.46
N LYS A 167 8.77 12.00 19.18
CA LYS A 167 9.36 10.69 19.43
C LYS A 167 8.62 10.03 20.58
N VAL A 168 8.01 8.88 20.33
CA VAL A 168 7.37 8.06 21.35
C VAL A 168 8.42 7.11 21.93
N THR A 169 8.64 7.20 23.24
CA THR A 169 9.67 6.41 23.95
C THR A 169 9.10 5.24 24.73
N SER A 170 7.84 5.35 25.16
CA SER A 170 7.05 4.29 25.79
C SER A 170 5.62 4.32 25.24
N LEU A 171 4.92 3.18 25.27
CA LEU A 171 3.48 3.14 24.99
C LEU A 171 2.62 3.56 26.20
N GLU A 172 3.27 3.77 27.35
CA GLU A 172 2.67 4.33 28.56
C GLU A 172 2.67 5.87 28.54
N ASP A 173 3.46 6.48 27.65
CA ASP A 173 3.52 7.94 27.40
C ASP A 173 2.24 8.44 26.68
#